data_AF-A0A2X3D229-F1
#
_entry.id   AF-A0A2X3D229-F1
#
_cell.length_a   1.000
_cell.length_b   1.000
_cell.length_c   1.000
_cell.angle_alpha   90.00
_cell.angle_beta   90.00
_cell.angle_gamma   90.00
#
_symmetry.space_group_name_H-M   'P 1'
#
loop_
_entity.id
_entity.type
_entity.pdbx_description
1 polymer ?
#
loop_
_entity_poly.entity_id
_entity_poly.type
_entity_poly.pdbx_seq_one_letter_code
_entity_poly.pdbx_strand_id
1 'polypeptide(L)'
;MKRLLAAGCGPVFQLCRSFRNEEMGRHHNPEFTMLEWYRPCYDMYRLINEVDDLLQQVLECQPAESLSYQQAFQRHLEIDPLSADKAQLREVAAKLDLSNIADTEEDRDTLLQLLFTMGVEPHIGKDRPTFIYHFPATQASLAQISPEDHRGR
;
A
#
# COMPACT_ATOMS: atom_id res chain seq x y z
N MET A 1 -19.28 -7.04 -2.40
CA MET A 1 -18.84 -8.35 -2.96
C MET A 1 -18.64 -9.45 -1.92
N LYS A 2 -18.07 -9.18 -0.72
CA LYS A 2 -17.88 -10.21 0.34
C LYS A 2 -19.15 -11.03 0.70
N ARG A 3 -20.33 -10.40 0.74
CA ARG A 3 -21.61 -11.12 0.95
C ARG A 3 -21.93 -12.13 -0.17
N LEU A 4 -21.57 -11.83 -1.41
CA LEU A 4 -21.74 -12.75 -2.55
C LEU A 4 -20.77 -13.91 -2.47
N LEU A 5 -19.52 -13.65 -2.05
CA LEU A 5 -18.54 -14.71 -1.80
C LEU A 5 -19.03 -15.66 -0.70
N ALA A 6 -19.53 -15.13 0.41
CA ALA A 6 -20.12 -15.92 1.48
C ALA A 6 -21.34 -16.73 1.01
N ALA A 7 -22.06 -16.25 -0.01
CA ALA A 7 -23.16 -16.96 -0.67
C ALA A 7 -22.68 -17.94 -1.78
N GLY A 8 -21.37 -18.12 -1.98
CA GLY A 8 -20.82 -19.12 -2.89
C GLY A 8 -20.67 -18.68 -4.34
N CYS A 9 -20.60 -17.38 -4.66
CA CYS A 9 -20.48 -16.93 -6.05
C CYS A 9 -19.17 -17.33 -6.76
N GLY A 10 -18.17 -17.85 -6.03
CA GLY A 10 -16.87 -18.18 -6.58
C GLY A 10 -16.03 -16.94 -6.92
N PRO A 11 -15.01 -17.08 -7.80
CA PRO A 11 -14.23 -15.95 -8.29
C PRO A 11 -15.13 -14.92 -8.98
N VAL A 12 -14.99 -13.65 -8.60
CA VAL A 12 -15.87 -12.57 -9.07
C VAL A 12 -15.09 -11.27 -9.21
N PHE A 13 -15.41 -10.49 -10.25
CA PHE A 13 -14.93 -9.12 -10.43
C PHE A 13 -16.10 -8.16 -10.65
N GLN A 14 -15.85 -6.88 -10.43
CA GLN A 14 -16.81 -5.81 -10.66
C GLN A 14 -16.09 -4.57 -11.21
N LEU A 15 -16.64 -4.00 -12.29
CA LEU A 15 -16.38 -2.64 -12.73
C LEU A 15 -17.57 -1.78 -12.35
N CYS A 16 -17.41 -0.87 -11.40
CA CYS A 16 -18.51 -0.06 -10.90
C CYS A 16 -18.09 1.37 -10.60
N ARG A 17 -19.09 2.21 -10.36
CA ARG A 17 -18.84 3.54 -9.85
C ARG A 17 -18.73 3.55 -8.33
N SER A 18 -17.63 4.10 -7.84
CA SER A 18 -17.38 4.36 -6.44
C SER A 18 -17.44 5.86 -6.17
N PHE A 19 -17.90 6.22 -4.98
CA PHE A 19 -18.13 7.59 -4.56
C PHE A 19 -17.40 7.83 -3.25
N ARG A 20 -16.59 8.90 -3.18
CA ARG A 20 -15.90 9.34 -1.96
C ARG A 20 -16.07 10.84 -1.83
N ASN A 21 -16.54 11.29 -0.67
CA ASN A 21 -16.69 12.72 -0.37
C ASN A 21 -15.37 13.29 0.17
N GLU A 22 -14.34 13.23 -0.66
CA GLU A 22 -12.97 13.71 -0.40
C GLU A 22 -12.63 14.88 -1.33
N GLU A 23 -11.44 15.45 -1.18
CA GLU A 23 -11.00 16.58 -2.02
C GLU A 23 -10.85 16.19 -3.49
N MET A 24 -11.27 17.10 -4.38
CA MET A 24 -11.05 16.98 -5.82
C MET A 24 -9.62 17.42 -6.15
N GLY A 25 -8.88 16.60 -6.90
CA GLY A 25 -7.49 16.88 -7.25
C GLY A 25 -7.07 16.24 -8.56
N ARG A 26 -5.79 16.41 -8.93
CA ARG A 26 -5.24 15.86 -10.18
C ARG A 26 -5.45 14.35 -10.35
N HIS A 27 -5.43 13.61 -9.23
CA HIS A 27 -5.60 12.16 -9.17
C HIS A 27 -6.89 11.72 -8.46
N HIS A 28 -7.78 12.65 -8.11
CA HIS A 28 -8.98 12.37 -7.30
C HIS A 28 -10.22 13.03 -7.89
N ASN A 29 -11.25 12.22 -8.16
CA ASN A 29 -12.58 12.69 -8.53
C ASN A 29 -13.59 12.12 -7.53
N PRO A 30 -14.59 12.89 -7.04
CA PRO A 30 -15.58 12.39 -6.08
C PRO A 30 -16.34 11.14 -6.55
N GLU A 31 -16.40 10.95 -7.87
CA GLU A 31 -17.01 9.81 -8.53
C GLU A 31 -16.00 9.16 -9.51
N PHE A 32 -15.55 7.93 -9.28
CA PHE A 32 -14.56 7.26 -10.14
C PHE A 32 -14.88 5.78 -10.39
N THR A 33 -14.42 5.25 -11.53
CA THR A 33 -14.60 3.84 -11.88
C THR A 33 -13.58 2.99 -11.14
N MET A 34 -14.04 1.97 -10.42
CA MET A 34 -13.20 1.05 -9.68
C MET A 34 -13.31 -0.36 -10.27
N LEU A 35 -12.16 -1.02 -10.41
CA LEU A 35 -12.05 -2.45 -10.66
C LEU A 35 -11.73 -3.14 -9.32
N GLU A 36 -12.64 -3.99 -8.83
CA GLU A 36 -12.45 -4.80 -7.62
C GLU A 36 -12.76 -6.26 -7.96
N TRP A 37 -11.93 -7.20 -7.50
CA TRP A 37 -12.19 -8.62 -7.68
C TRP A 37 -11.67 -9.46 -6.51
N TYR A 38 -12.21 -10.67 -6.40
CA TYR A 38 -11.88 -11.61 -5.35
C TYR A 38 -11.59 -13.00 -5.93
N ARG A 39 -10.52 -13.61 -5.42
CA ARG A 39 -10.10 -14.98 -5.76
C ARG A 39 -10.13 -15.87 -4.51
N PRO A 40 -11.16 -16.70 -4.33
CA PRO A 40 -11.15 -17.73 -3.30
C PRO A 40 -9.89 -18.60 -3.40
N CYS A 41 -9.30 -18.96 -2.27
CA CYS A 41 -8.10 -19.80 -2.16
C CYS A 41 -6.81 -19.20 -2.77
N TYR A 42 -6.79 -17.92 -3.14
CA TYR A 42 -5.54 -17.22 -3.46
C TYR A 42 -4.93 -16.67 -2.18
N ASP A 43 -3.62 -16.87 -2.06
CA ASP A 43 -2.79 -16.08 -1.14
C ASP A 43 -2.44 -14.72 -1.77
N MET A 44 -1.80 -13.86 -0.99
CA MET A 44 -1.40 -12.52 -1.41
C MET A 44 -0.49 -12.56 -2.66
N TYR A 45 0.47 -13.48 -2.72
CA TYR A 45 1.45 -13.55 -3.80
C TYR A 45 0.82 -13.96 -5.13
N ARG A 46 -0.10 -14.94 -5.11
CA ARG A 46 -0.87 -15.32 -6.30
C ARG A 46 -1.73 -14.16 -6.81
N LEU A 47 -2.32 -13.37 -5.91
CA LEU A 47 -3.09 -12.20 -6.31
C LEU A 47 -2.18 -11.09 -6.87
N ILE A 48 -0.99 -10.85 -6.29
CA ILE A 48 0.02 -9.92 -6.83
C ILE A 48 0.39 -10.30 -8.27
N ASN A 49 0.67 -11.59 -8.52
CA ASN A 49 1.01 -12.07 -9.87
C ASN A 49 -0.14 -11.82 -10.86
N GLU A 50 -1.40 -12.05 -10.45
CA GLU A 50 -2.56 -11.78 -11.32
C GLU A 50 -2.74 -10.28 -11.60
N VAL A 51 -2.45 -9.41 -10.63
CA VAL A 51 -2.44 -7.95 -10.87
C VAL A 51 -1.30 -7.58 -11.81
N ASP A 52 -0.11 -8.16 -11.66
CA ASP A 52 1.03 -7.91 -12.54
C ASP A 52 0.74 -8.31 -13.99
N ASP A 53 0.13 -9.48 -14.21
CA ASP A 53 -0.32 -9.93 -15.54
C ASP A 53 -1.30 -8.92 -16.16
N LEU A 54 -2.26 -8.42 -15.37
CA LEU A 54 -3.22 -7.41 -15.83
C LEU A 54 -2.53 -6.08 -16.19
N LEU A 55 -1.60 -5.61 -15.37
CA LEU A 55 -0.86 -4.37 -15.61
C LEU A 55 -0.01 -4.48 -16.88
N GLN A 56 0.72 -5.57 -17.06
CA GLN A 56 1.50 -5.82 -18.26
C GLN A 56 0.61 -5.88 -19.51
N GLN A 57 -0.54 -6.55 -19.43
CA GLN A 57 -1.46 -6.67 -20.56
C GLN A 57 -2.08 -5.33 -20.97
N VAL A 58 -2.42 -4.46 -20.02
CA VAL A 58 -3.14 -3.20 -20.30
C VAL A 58 -2.19 -2.03 -20.57
N LEU A 59 -1.04 -1.99 -19.88
CA LEU A 59 -0.08 -0.88 -19.96
C LEU A 59 1.10 -1.18 -20.89
N GLU A 60 1.22 -2.42 -21.38
CA GLU A 60 2.36 -2.89 -22.19
C GLU A 60 3.72 -2.64 -21.49
N CYS A 61 3.74 -2.77 -20.16
CA CYS A 61 4.92 -2.50 -19.33
C CYS A 61 5.73 -3.76 -19.01
N GLN A 62 6.91 -3.58 -18.42
CA GLN A 62 7.71 -4.68 -17.88
C GLN A 62 7.06 -5.27 -16.61
N PRO A 63 7.38 -6.53 -16.25
CA PRO A 63 6.95 -7.14 -15.00
C PRO A 63 7.30 -6.26 -13.79
N ALA A 64 6.36 -6.15 -12.86
CA ALA A 64 6.50 -5.30 -11.69
C ALA A 64 7.67 -5.72 -10.79
N GLU A 65 8.24 -4.74 -10.10
CA GLU A 65 9.07 -5.02 -8.93
C GLU A 65 8.17 -5.29 -7.71
N SER A 66 8.62 -6.16 -6.79
CA SER A 66 7.94 -6.38 -5.51
C SER A 66 8.91 -6.12 -4.36
N LEU A 67 8.50 -5.30 -3.40
CA LEU A 67 9.26 -4.99 -2.17
C LEU A 67 8.35 -5.11 -0.95
N SER A 68 8.88 -5.65 0.15
CA SER A 68 8.19 -5.49 1.43
C SER A 68 8.23 -4.02 1.88
N TYR A 69 7.25 -3.61 2.67
CA TYR A 69 7.21 -2.27 3.27
C TYR A 69 8.51 -1.97 4.04
N GLN A 70 9.00 -2.97 4.79
CA GLN A 70 10.28 -2.89 5.50
C GLN A 70 11.45 -2.66 4.55
N GLN A 71 11.56 -3.44 3.47
CA GLN A 71 12.63 -3.30 2.48
C GLN A 71 12.58 -1.93 1.77
N ALA A 72 11.39 -1.42 1.48
CA ALA A 72 11.22 -0.12 0.84
C ALA A 72 11.73 1.02 1.73
N PHE A 73 11.40 1.01 3.02
CA PHE A 73 11.95 1.97 3.98
C PHE A 73 13.46 1.82 4.17
N GLN A 74 13.97 0.59 4.30
CA GLN A 74 15.40 0.38 4.44
C GLN A 74 16.18 0.87 3.21
N ARG A 75 15.63 0.66 2.01
CA ARG A 75 16.26 1.07 0.75
C ARG A 75 16.27 2.58 0.55
N HIS A 76 15.19 3.27 0.88
CA HIS A 76 15.00 4.69 0.53
C HIS A 76 15.20 5.66 1.70
N LEU A 77 15.05 5.19 2.94
CA LEU A 77 15.09 6.00 4.15
C LEU A 77 16.08 5.47 5.20
N GLU A 78 16.77 4.36 4.92
CA GLU A 78 17.78 3.75 5.79
C GLU A 78 17.28 3.48 7.22
N ILE A 79 15.99 3.17 7.34
CA ILE A 79 15.32 2.90 8.63
C ILE A 79 14.46 1.65 8.55
N ASP A 80 14.35 0.92 9.66
CA ASP A 80 13.41 -0.21 9.77
C ASP A 80 12.08 0.28 10.35
N PRO A 81 10.99 0.32 9.56
CA PRO A 81 9.70 0.85 9.99
C PRO A 81 8.97 -0.10 10.94
N LEU A 82 9.46 -1.32 11.18
CA LEU A 82 8.85 -2.29 12.10
C LEU A 82 9.47 -2.26 13.50
N SER A 83 10.62 -1.60 13.65
CA SER A 83 11.34 -1.51 14.93
C SER A 83 11.62 -0.07 15.37
N ALA A 84 11.70 0.88 14.44
CA ALA A 84 11.97 2.26 14.75
C ALA A 84 10.91 2.88 15.69
N ASP A 85 11.39 3.62 16.67
CA ASP A 85 10.59 4.42 17.57
C ASP A 85 10.20 5.79 16.94
N LYS A 86 9.30 6.52 17.60
CA LYS A 86 8.82 7.81 17.08
C LYS A 86 9.94 8.85 16.96
N ALA A 87 10.95 8.83 17.82
CA ALA A 87 12.05 9.79 17.76
C ALA A 87 12.87 9.56 16.48
N GLN A 88 13.21 8.31 16.19
CA GLN A 88 13.92 7.92 14.97
C GLN A 88 13.10 8.25 13.71
N LEU A 89 11.78 8.03 13.73
CA LEU A 89 10.91 8.41 12.60
C LEU A 89 10.92 9.93 12.37
N ARG A 90 10.90 10.74 13.44
CA ARG A 90 10.99 12.22 13.32
C ARG A 90 12.35 12.69 12.83
N GLU A 91 13.43 12.03 13.20
CA GLU A 91 14.77 12.32 12.64
C GLU A 91 14.80 12.11 11.12
N VAL A 92 14.17 11.04 10.62
CA VAL A 92 14.05 10.82 9.17
C VAL A 92 13.14 11.88 8.54
N ALA A 93 12.04 12.24 9.18
CA ALA A 93 11.15 13.31 8.68
C ALA A 93 11.87 14.66 8.58
N ALA A 94 12.74 14.99 9.54
CA ALA A 94 13.57 16.19 9.51
C ALA A 94 14.54 16.21 8.32
N LYS A 95 15.14 15.05 7.96
CA LYS A 95 16.00 14.93 6.76
C LYS A 95 15.23 15.18 5.46
N LEU A 96 13.91 14.99 5.46
CA LEU A 96 13.02 15.24 4.33
C LEU A 96 12.37 16.63 4.37
N ASP A 97 12.75 17.49 5.31
CA ASP A 97 12.16 18.83 5.55
C ASP A 97 10.65 18.77 5.90
N LEU A 98 10.25 17.76 6.69
CA LEU A 98 8.86 17.50 7.12
C LEU A 98 8.61 17.72 8.62
N SER A 99 9.56 18.37 9.33
CA SER A 99 9.47 18.61 10.78
C SER A 99 8.21 19.38 11.17
N ASN A 100 7.74 20.30 10.32
CA ASN A 100 6.53 21.08 10.55
C ASN A 100 5.26 20.23 10.76
N ILE A 101 5.22 19.02 10.21
CA ILE A 101 4.11 18.06 10.36
C ILE A 101 4.50 17.00 11.41
N ALA A 102 5.70 16.44 11.29
CA ALA A 102 6.14 15.29 12.09
C ALA A 102 6.36 15.60 13.57
N ASP A 103 6.76 16.82 13.92
CA ASP A 103 7.06 17.19 15.31
C ASP A 103 5.79 17.24 16.18
N THR A 104 4.65 17.58 15.59
CA THR A 104 3.36 17.63 16.27
C THR A 104 2.56 16.33 16.18
N GLU A 105 2.96 15.41 15.31
CA GLU A 105 2.27 14.14 15.11
C GLU A 105 2.65 13.12 16.18
N GLU A 106 1.67 12.58 16.89
CA GLU A 106 1.87 11.63 17.98
C GLU A 106 1.50 10.20 17.62
N ASP A 107 0.72 10.01 16.56
CA ASP A 107 0.36 8.72 16.01
C ASP A 107 1.50 8.15 15.14
N ARG A 108 1.92 6.94 15.48
CA ARG A 108 3.06 6.28 14.82
C ARG A 108 2.73 5.91 13.37
N ASP A 109 1.50 5.48 13.10
CA ASP A 109 1.10 5.10 11.74
C ASP A 109 1.00 6.30 10.82
N THR A 110 0.57 7.44 11.34
CA THR A 110 0.53 8.71 10.60
C THR A 110 1.94 9.19 10.26
N LEU A 111 2.90 9.07 11.18
CA LEU A 111 4.33 9.31 10.88
C LEU A 111 4.84 8.36 9.78
N LEU A 112 4.52 7.07 9.87
CA LEU A 112 4.91 6.10 8.85
C LEU A 112 4.28 6.38 7.48
N GLN A 113 3.01 6.78 7.43
CA GLN A 113 2.34 7.18 6.20
C GLN A 113 3.00 8.41 5.59
N LEU A 114 3.27 9.44 6.40
CA LEU A 114 3.98 10.64 5.95
C LEU A 114 5.35 10.29 5.33
N LEU A 115 6.14 9.47 6.03
CA LEU A 115 7.45 9.03 5.53
C LEU A 115 7.36 8.16 4.29
N PHE A 116 6.35 7.29 4.19
CA PHE A 116 6.16 6.47 3.00
C PHE A 116 5.81 7.34 1.79
N THR A 117 4.81 8.21 1.93
CA THR A 117 4.34 9.08 0.83
C THR A 117 5.38 10.10 0.39
N MET A 118 6.16 10.67 1.31
CA MET A 118 7.13 11.71 0.97
C MET A 118 8.54 11.15 0.72
N GLY A 119 8.87 10.00 1.31
CA GLY A 119 10.22 9.44 1.30
C GLY A 119 10.39 8.19 0.44
N VAL A 120 9.34 7.39 0.25
CA VAL A 120 9.39 6.13 -0.50
C VAL A 120 8.68 6.25 -1.85
N GLU A 121 7.40 6.65 -1.87
CA GLU A 121 6.59 6.76 -3.09
C GLU A 121 7.25 7.56 -4.22
N PRO A 122 7.96 8.68 -3.96
CA PRO A 122 8.59 9.45 -5.02
C PRO A 122 9.75 8.73 -5.72
N HIS A 123 10.23 7.61 -5.17
CA HIS A 123 11.41 6.86 -5.65
C HIS A 123 11.08 5.50 -6.26
N ILE A 124 9.83 5.03 -6.17
CA ILE A 124 9.37 3.75 -6.72
C ILE A 124 8.50 3.97 -7.97
N GLY A 125 8.21 2.90 -8.71
CA GLY A 125 7.28 2.96 -9.83
C GLY A 125 7.72 3.81 -11.03
N LYS A 126 9.00 4.14 -11.16
CA LYS A 126 9.53 5.03 -12.22
C LYS A 126 9.61 4.36 -13.58
N ASP A 127 10.30 3.22 -13.65
CA ASP A 127 10.56 2.51 -14.91
C ASP A 127 9.55 1.39 -15.16
N ARG A 128 8.97 0.84 -14.10
CA ARG A 128 7.98 -0.25 -14.10
C ARG A 128 7.14 -0.20 -12.83
N PRO A 129 5.95 -0.81 -12.79
CA PRO A 129 5.14 -0.86 -11.58
C PRO A 129 5.91 -1.44 -10.38
N THR A 130 5.56 -1.00 -9.17
CA THR A 130 6.15 -1.51 -7.93
C THR A 130 5.05 -1.89 -6.95
N PHE A 131 5.01 -3.15 -6.56
CA PHE A 131 4.18 -3.63 -5.46
C PHE A 131 4.90 -3.43 -4.13
N ILE A 132 4.17 -2.85 -3.17
CA ILE A 132 4.58 -2.81 -1.77
C ILE A 132 3.64 -3.74 -0.98
N TYR A 133 4.21 -4.68 -0.23
CA TYR A 133 3.46 -5.67 0.56
C TYR A 133 4.00 -5.78 1.99
N HIS A 134 3.34 -6.53 2.90
CA HIS A 134 3.76 -6.61 4.31
C HIS A 134 3.81 -5.26 5.02
N PHE A 135 2.74 -4.47 4.86
CA PHE A 135 2.54 -3.24 5.65
C PHE A 135 2.50 -3.56 7.15
N PRO A 136 2.74 -2.57 8.03
CA PRO A 136 2.60 -2.76 9.48
C PRO A 136 1.22 -3.34 9.83
N ALA A 137 1.17 -4.25 10.80
CA ALA A 137 -0.06 -4.93 11.21
C ALA A 137 -1.15 -3.94 11.68
N THR A 138 -0.76 -2.80 12.25
CA THR A 138 -1.65 -1.71 12.64
C THR A 138 -2.35 -1.05 11.44
N GLN A 139 -1.80 -1.21 10.24
CA GLN A 139 -2.34 -0.73 8.96
C GLN A 139 -2.98 -1.86 8.12
N ALA A 140 -3.33 -2.98 8.75
CA ALA A 140 -3.88 -4.14 8.05
C ALA A 140 -5.29 -3.91 7.47
N SER A 141 -6.03 -2.91 7.94
CA SER A 141 -7.43 -2.66 7.55
C SER A 141 -8.29 -3.92 7.71
N LEU A 142 -8.63 -4.64 6.63
CA LEU A 142 -9.40 -5.89 6.63
C LEU A 142 -8.57 -7.12 6.19
N ALA A 143 -7.25 -6.97 6.04
CA ALA A 143 -6.35 -8.06 5.70
C ALA A 143 -5.98 -8.89 6.94
N GLN A 144 -5.52 -10.12 6.71
CA GLN A 144 -5.00 -10.97 7.78
C GLN A 144 -3.61 -10.48 8.20
N ILE A 145 -3.28 -10.63 9.49
CA ILE A 145 -1.91 -10.41 9.99
C ILE A 145 -1.05 -11.59 9.52
N SER A 146 0.20 -11.32 9.15
CA SER A 146 1.11 -12.36 8.67
C SER A 146 1.35 -13.42 9.76
N PRO A 147 1.31 -14.73 9.41
CA PRO A 147 1.61 -15.80 10.36
C PRO A 147 3.11 -15.97 10.65
N GLU A 148 3.98 -15.36 9.83
CA GLU A 148 5.45 -15.47 9.95
C GLU A 148 6.07 -14.30 10.72
N ASP A 149 5.57 -13.08 10.50
CA ASP A 149 5.94 -11.88 11.27
C ASP A 149 4.67 -11.11 11.68
N HIS A 150 4.29 -11.24 12.95
CA HIS A 150 3.06 -10.63 13.47
C HIS A 150 3.09 -9.09 13.47
N ARG A 151 4.22 -8.46 13.14
CA ARG A 151 4.32 -7.01 12.95
C ARG A 151 3.91 -6.56 11.55
N GLY A 152 3.80 -7.49 10.60
CA GLY A 152 3.43 -7.24 9.20
C GLY A 152 2.13 -7.92 8.78
N ARG A 153 1.62 -7.58 7.58
CA ARG A 153 0.39 -8.13 7.00
C ARG A 153 0.50 -8.50 5.52
#